data_AF-A0A7R6Z6J0-F1
#
_entry.id   AF-A0A7R6Z6J0-F1
#
_cell.length_a   1.000
_cell.length_b   1.000
_cell.length_c   1.000
_cell.angle_alpha   90.00
_cell.angle_beta   90.00
_cell.angle_gamma   90.00
#
_symmetry.space_group_name_H-M   'P 1'
#
loop_
_entity.id
_entity.type
_entity.pdbx_description
1 polymer ?
#
loop_
_entity_poly.entity_id
_entity_poly.type
_entity_poly.pdbx_seq_one_letter_code
_entity_poly.pdbx_strand_id
1 'polypeptide(L)'
;MTFDQLSAFTISDDHEAQERVWNELPTWNRYASNIRSALAGEGVRASDKRLKFLGGLDAYEAAGGTVKRDLFDDKEGGFAVDVVKLDALVAAKLESAAKAVKAEGWKWVEIMPDVSYDTFQTYGRRYPEQVPLSEAEQAELDQLTAEYDELAELIEAEAVDEGADAKIEEIDKRITALQDRTEVYAPEVLEISGAIVTLTNYGDVRIERGLVLPRGWPG
;
A
#
# COMPACT_ATOMS: atom_id res chain seq x y z
N MET A 1 -0.35 14.69 -21.10
CA MET A 1 -1.73 14.94 -20.64
C MET A 1 -2.68 14.38 -21.70
N THR A 2 -3.66 13.58 -21.30
CA THR A 2 -4.64 12.94 -22.22
C THR A 2 -5.92 13.76 -22.33
N PHE A 3 -6.76 13.47 -23.33
CA PHE A 3 -8.08 14.12 -23.48
C PHE A 3 -9.00 13.87 -22.27
N ASP A 4 -8.96 12.65 -21.71
CA ASP A 4 -9.73 12.31 -20.50
C ASP A 4 -9.26 13.09 -19.27
N GLN A 5 -7.96 13.37 -19.14
CA GLN A 5 -7.43 14.24 -18.09
C GLN A 5 -7.90 15.68 -18.27
N LEU A 6 -7.85 16.20 -19.51
CA LEU A 6 -8.31 17.55 -19.85
C LEU A 6 -9.79 17.77 -19.53
N SER A 7 -10.66 16.82 -19.93
CA SER A 7 -12.10 16.91 -19.66
C SER A 7 -12.44 16.81 -18.17
N ALA A 8 -11.60 16.14 -17.38
CA ALA A 8 -11.77 16.11 -15.93
C ALA A 8 -11.54 17.47 -15.26
N PHE A 9 -10.68 18.33 -15.80
CA PHE A 9 -10.43 19.67 -15.24
C PHE A 9 -11.58 20.66 -15.48
N THR A 10 -12.47 20.39 -16.45
CA THR A 10 -13.58 21.30 -16.78
C THR A 10 -14.75 21.23 -15.79
N ILE A 11 -14.66 20.43 -14.73
CA ILE A 11 -15.73 20.34 -13.72
C ILE A 11 -15.70 21.47 -12.68
N SER A 12 -14.60 22.22 -12.64
CA SER A 12 -14.39 23.36 -11.75
C SER A 12 -13.82 24.51 -12.57
N ASP A 13 -14.32 25.73 -12.37
CA ASP A 13 -13.80 26.95 -12.97
C ASP A 13 -12.70 27.62 -12.09
N ASP A 14 -12.37 27.01 -10.93
CA ASP A 14 -11.31 27.49 -10.04
C ASP A 14 -9.93 27.10 -10.59
N HIS A 15 -9.29 28.06 -11.26
CA HIS A 15 -7.99 27.87 -11.88
C HIS A 15 -6.86 27.53 -10.89
N GLU A 16 -6.89 28.10 -9.67
CA GLU A 16 -5.88 27.80 -8.65
C GLU A 16 -6.03 26.36 -8.15
N ALA A 17 -7.27 25.87 -8.00
CA ALA A 17 -7.53 24.48 -7.67
C ALA A 17 -7.09 23.52 -8.79
N GLN A 18 -7.31 23.86 -10.06
CA GLN A 18 -6.85 23.07 -11.21
C GLN A 18 -5.31 22.95 -11.23
N GLU A 19 -4.59 24.07 -11.07
CA GLU A 19 -3.13 24.07 -11.05
C GLU A 19 -2.56 23.27 -9.88
N ARG A 20 -3.14 23.42 -8.68
CA ARG A 20 -2.74 22.66 -7.49
C ARG A 20 -2.90 21.16 -7.71
N VAL A 21 -4.08 20.72 -8.14
CA VAL A 21 -4.38 19.30 -8.45
C VAL A 21 -3.40 18.77 -9.49
N TRP A 22 -3.10 19.54 -10.54
CA TRP A 22 -2.17 19.12 -11.59
C TRP A 22 -0.73 18.98 -11.10
N ASN A 23 -0.24 19.91 -10.28
CA ASN A 23 1.15 19.92 -9.84
C ASN A 23 1.42 18.90 -8.73
N GLU A 24 0.47 18.68 -7.84
CA GLU A 24 0.65 17.85 -6.66
C GLU A 24 0.22 16.39 -6.86
N LEU A 25 -0.70 16.10 -7.80
CA LEU A 25 -1.01 14.71 -8.13
C LEU A 25 0.19 14.02 -8.82
N PRO A 26 0.65 12.88 -8.29
CA PRO A 26 1.67 12.06 -8.96
C PRO A 26 1.22 11.68 -10.36
N THR A 27 2.14 11.62 -11.33
CA THR A 27 1.81 11.36 -12.74
C THR A 27 0.98 10.09 -12.94
N TRP A 28 1.28 9.03 -12.17
CA TRP A 28 0.54 7.77 -12.20
C TRP A 28 -0.88 7.87 -11.60
N ASN A 29 -1.18 8.87 -10.76
CA ASN A 29 -2.48 9.06 -10.12
C ASN A 29 -3.38 10.07 -10.84
N ARG A 30 -2.94 10.60 -12.00
CA ARG A 30 -3.71 11.59 -12.78
C ARG A 30 -4.80 10.93 -13.61
N TYR A 31 -5.53 9.96 -13.06
CA TYR A 31 -6.70 9.41 -13.72
C TYR A 31 -7.86 10.41 -13.66
N ALA A 32 -8.69 10.43 -14.70
CA ALA A 32 -9.79 11.39 -14.82
C ALA A 32 -10.79 11.33 -13.65
N SER A 33 -11.02 10.15 -13.07
CA SER A 33 -11.82 9.96 -11.85
C SER A 33 -11.24 10.66 -10.63
N ASN A 34 -9.91 10.60 -10.47
CA ASN A 34 -9.22 11.13 -9.31
C ASN A 34 -9.12 12.66 -9.40
N ILE A 35 -8.86 13.18 -10.60
CA ILE A 35 -8.94 14.62 -10.89
C ILE A 35 -10.34 15.17 -10.60
N ARG A 36 -11.41 14.51 -11.06
CA ARG A 36 -12.79 14.94 -10.77
C ARG A 36 -13.10 14.91 -9.26
N SER A 37 -12.69 13.86 -8.56
CA SER A 37 -12.94 13.76 -7.12
C SER A 37 -12.20 14.86 -6.34
N ALA A 38 -10.95 15.15 -6.71
CA ALA A 38 -10.17 16.22 -6.10
C ALA A 38 -10.75 17.61 -6.34
N LEU A 39 -11.26 17.88 -7.55
CA LEU A 39 -11.86 19.17 -7.91
C LEU A 39 -13.28 19.36 -7.35
N ALA A 40 -14.02 18.27 -7.11
CA ALA A 40 -15.37 18.34 -6.54
C ALA A 40 -15.39 18.71 -5.04
N GLY A 41 -14.25 18.61 -4.35
CA GLY A 41 -14.13 18.98 -2.93
C GLY A 41 -14.95 18.08 -1.98
N GLU A 42 -15.46 16.95 -2.47
CA GLU A 42 -16.07 15.93 -1.62
C GLU A 42 -14.95 15.26 -0.85
N GLY A 43 -14.80 15.62 0.44
CA GLY A 43 -13.77 15.05 1.30
C GLY A 43 -13.82 13.52 1.29
N VAL A 44 -12.67 12.90 1.50
CA VAL A 44 -12.51 11.45 1.45
C VAL A 44 -12.88 10.83 2.79
N ARG A 45 -13.84 9.91 2.79
CA ARG A 45 -14.29 9.22 4.02
C ARG A 45 -13.16 8.45 4.68
N ALA A 46 -13.17 8.40 6.01
CA ALA A 46 -12.28 7.56 6.82
C ALA A 46 -12.17 6.10 6.34
N SER A 47 -13.25 5.56 5.76
CA SER A 47 -13.31 4.20 5.24
C SER A 47 -12.63 3.96 3.89
N ASP A 48 -12.19 5.02 3.19
CA ASP A 48 -11.45 4.92 1.93
C ASP A 48 -10.12 4.17 2.16
N LYS A 49 -9.80 3.25 1.25
CA LYS A 49 -8.59 2.42 1.32
C LYS A 49 -7.30 3.23 1.40
N ARG A 50 -7.27 4.44 0.82
CA ARG A 50 -6.13 5.35 0.88
C ARG A 50 -5.88 5.88 2.29
N LEU A 51 -6.95 6.24 3.00
CA LEU A 51 -6.85 6.69 4.39
C LEU A 51 -6.48 5.52 5.30
N LYS A 52 -7.09 4.36 5.12
CA LYS A 52 -6.69 3.14 5.84
C LYS A 52 -5.22 2.81 5.63
N PHE A 53 -4.76 2.86 4.38
CA PHE A 53 -3.36 2.66 4.05
C PHE A 53 -2.43 3.65 4.76
N LEU A 54 -2.83 4.91 4.94
CA LEU A 54 -2.05 5.88 5.70
C LEU A 54 -2.03 5.64 7.21
N GLY A 55 -2.94 4.84 7.76
CA GLY A 55 -3.14 4.68 9.20
C GLY A 55 -4.32 5.51 9.74
N GLY A 56 -5.27 5.87 8.87
CA GLY A 56 -6.51 6.55 9.24
C GLY A 56 -6.44 8.08 9.18
N LEU A 57 -7.51 8.71 9.68
CA LEU A 57 -7.62 10.17 9.72
C LEU A 57 -6.56 10.81 10.63
N ASP A 58 -6.19 10.14 11.71
CA ASP A 58 -5.21 10.67 12.67
C ASP A 58 -3.81 10.77 12.05
N ALA A 59 -3.39 9.76 11.27
CA ALA A 59 -2.13 9.82 10.53
C ALA A 59 -2.13 10.93 9.47
N TYR A 60 -3.27 11.14 8.80
CA TYR A 60 -3.44 12.22 7.84
C TYR A 60 -3.42 13.61 8.51
N GLU A 61 -4.09 13.77 9.65
CA GLU A 61 -4.10 14.99 10.46
C GLU A 61 -2.72 15.30 11.04
N ALA A 62 -2.00 14.29 11.52
CA ALA A 62 -0.61 14.41 11.98
C ALA A 62 0.35 14.85 10.86
N ALA A 63 0.07 14.47 9.62
CA ALA A 63 0.78 14.98 8.44
C ALA A 63 0.34 16.41 8.03
N GLY A 64 -0.49 17.08 8.85
CA GLY A 64 -1.03 18.43 8.64
C GLY A 64 -2.22 18.46 7.69
N GLY A 65 -2.92 17.35 7.50
CA GLY A 65 -4.14 17.27 6.70
C GLY A 65 -5.35 17.83 7.45
N THR A 66 -6.29 18.41 6.72
CA THR A 66 -7.51 18.97 7.32
C THR A 66 -8.60 17.89 7.39
N VAL A 67 -9.05 17.56 8.60
CA VAL A 67 -10.12 16.58 8.82
C VAL A 67 -11.41 17.29 9.21
N LYS A 68 -12.52 16.86 8.62
CA LYS A 68 -13.87 17.21 9.06
C LYS A 68 -14.48 16.00 9.76
N ARG A 69 -14.58 16.05 11.09
CA ARG A 69 -15.22 14.99 11.89
C ARG A 69 -16.74 15.07 11.78
N ASP A 70 -17.41 13.92 11.73
CA ASP A 70 -18.87 13.86 11.83
C ASP A 70 -19.26 13.77 13.31
N LEU A 71 -20.08 14.70 13.79
CA LEU A 71 -20.49 14.78 15.19
C LEU A 71 -21.50 13.69 15.59
N PHE A 72 -22.01 12.92 14.62
CA PHE A 72 -22.99 11.85 14.85
C PHE A 72 -22.45 10.45 14.52
N ASP A 73 -21.17 10.32 14.21
CA ASP A 73 -20.54 9.03 13.92
C ASP A 73 -19.64 8.60 15.09
N ASP A 74 -20.16 7.67 15.89
CA ASP A 74 -19.52 7.16 17.11
C ASP A 74 -18.26 6.30 16.84
N LYS A 75 -17.90 6.06 15.57
CA LYS A 75 -16.77 5.21 15.13
C LYS A 75 -15.63 5.98 14.49
N GLU A 76 -15.25 7.13 15.04
CA GLU A 76 -14.20 7.99 14.47
C GLU A 76 -14.50 8.41 13.02
N GLY A 77 -15.77 8.65 12.72
CA GLY A 77 -16.22 9.07 11.40
C GLY A 77 -15.71 10.45 11.01
N GLY A 78 -15.50 10.65 9.72
CA GLY A 78 -15.04 11.93 9.20
C GLY A 78 -14.50 11.84 7.78
N PHE A 79 -14.03 13.00 7.32
CA PHE A 79 -13.59 13.21 5.94
C PHE A 79 -12.24 13.93 5.93
N ALA A 80 -11.27 13.40 5.18
CA ALA A 80 -10.11 14.17 4.77
C ALA A 80 -10.52 15.18 3.71
N VAL A 81 -10.37 16.47 4.01
CA VAL A 81 -10.87 17.55 3.15
C VAL A 81 -9.96 17.79 1.95
N ASP A 82 -8.64 17.63 2.13
CA ASP A 82 -7.66 17.83 1.06
C ASP A 82 -7.26 16.49 0.43
N VAL A 83 -7.97 16.15 -0.65
CA VAL A 83 -7.77 14.94 -1.46
C VAL A 83 -6.36 14.92 -2.07
N VAL A 84 -5.86 16.07 -2.48
CA VAL A 84 -4.57 16.19 -3.17
C VAL A 84 -3.44 15.86 -2.20
N LYS A 85 -3.51 16.39 -0.99
CA LYS A 85 -2.59 16.04 0.09
C LYS A 85 -2.66 14.56 0.46
N LEU A 86 -3.88 14.01 0.56
CA LEU A 86 -4.07 12.59 0.83
C LEU A 86 -3.36 11.74 -0.23
N ASP A 87 -3.59 12.04 -1.50
CA ASP A 87 -2.97 11.33 -2.62
C ASP A 87 -1.44 11.46 -2.63
N ALA A 88 -0.90 12.64 -2.30
CA ALA A 88 0.54 12.85 -2.19
C ALA A 88 1.18 12.03 -1.05
N LEU A 89 0.52 11.93 0.11
CA LEU A 89 0.98 11.12 1.23
C LEU A 89 0.96 9.62 0.89
N VAL A 90 -0.14 9.16 0.28
CA VAL A 90 -0.28 7.77 -0.18
C VAL A 90 0.81 7.45 -1.20
N ALA A 91 1.06 8.37 -2.12
CA ALA A 91 2.10 8.23 -3.13
C ALA A 91 3.48 8.07 -2.52
N ALA A 92 3.86 8.95 -1.60
CA ALA A 92 5.14 8.88 -0.92
C ALA A 92 5.33 7.53 -0.18
N LYS A 93 4.26 7.04 0.48
CA LYS A 93 4.30 5.76 1.19
C LYS A 93 4.43 4.57 0.22
N LEU A 94 3.70 4.58 -0.90
CA LEU A 94 3.82 3.55 -1.94
C LEU A 94 5.19 3.58 -2.64
N GLU A 95 5.76 4.76 -2.89
CA GLU A 95 7.10 4.90 -3.46
C GLU A 95 8.17 4.33 -2.52
N SER A 96 8.01 4.48 -1.20
CA SER A 96 8.88 3.83 -0.22
C SER A 96 8.79 2.30 -0.32
N ALA A 97 7.58 1.74 -0.40
CA ALA A 97 7.37 0.32 -0.58
C ALA A 97 7.99 -0.18 -1.91
N ALA A 98 7.77 0.55 -3.01
CA ALA A 98 8.33 0.22 -4.31
C ALA A 98 9.87 0.27 -4.33
N LYS A 99 10.49 1.21 -3.60
CA LYS A 99 11.95 1.26 -3.43
C LYS A 99 12.48 0.04 -2.68
N ALA A 100 11.81 -0.38 -1.61
CA ALA A 100 12.17 -1.59 -0.89
C ALA A 100 12.10 -2.83 -1.80
N VAL A 101 11.02 -2.97 -2.58
CA VAL A 101 10.90 -4.05 -3.57
C VAL A 101 11.98 -3.95 -4.64
N LYS A 102 12.27 -2.75 -5.15
CA LYS A 102 13.31 -2.56 -6.17
C LYS A 102 14.69 -3.00 -5.68
N ALA A 103 14.98 -2.83 -4.39
CA ALA A 103 16.22 -3.28 -3.77
C ALA A 103 16.38 -4.81 -3.75
N GLU A 104 15.30 -5.58 -3.94
CA GLU A 104 15.33 -7.04 -4.10
C GLU A 104 15.99 -7.48 -5.44
N GLY A 105 16.13 -6.57 -6.41
CA GLY A 105 16.82 -6.84 -7.69
C GLY A 105 15.91 -7.01 -8.91
N TRP A 106 14.60 -6.81 -8.78
CA TRP A 106 13.64 -6.89 -9.89
C TRP A 106 14.00 -5.96 -11.06
N LYS A 107 13.88 -6.47 -12.29
CA LYS A 107 14.13 -5.70 -13.52
C LYS A 107 13.34 -4.39 -13.56
N TRP A 108 12.07 -4.44 -13.16
CA TRP A 108 11.17 -3.30 -13.07
C TRP A 108 10.27 -3.44 -11.84
N VAL A 109 9.84 -2.30 -11.31
CA VAL A 109 8.83 -2.23 -10.26
C VAL A 109 7.86 -1.12 -10.64
N GLU A 110 6.58 -1.41 -10.59
CA GLU A 110 5.53 -0.45 -10.95
C GLU A 110 4.51 -0.31 -9.82
N ILE A 111 3.98 0.90 -9.62
CA ILE A 111 2.97 1.19 -8.61
C ILE A 111 1.62 1.28 -9.34
N MET A 112 0.70 0.38 -8.99
CA MET A 112 -0.67 0.35 -9.52
C MET A 112 -1.66 0.23 -8.36
N PRO A 113 -2.06 1.33 -7.70
CA PRO A 113 -2.91 1.27 -6.49
C PRO A 113 -4.33 0.77 -6.77
N ASP A 114 -4.76 0.90 -8.02
CA ASP A 114 -6.02 0.40 -8.56
C ASP A 114 -5.69 -0.52 -9.74
N VAL A 115 -5.64 -1.82 -9.50
CA VAL A 115 -5.38 -2.83 -10.53
C VAL A 115 -6.49 -3.87 -10.51
N SER A 116 -7.05 -4.18 -11.68
CA SER A 116 -8.02 -5.27 -11.77
C SER A 116 -7.28 -6.61 -11.78
N TYR A 117 -7.93 -7.65 -11.27
CA TYR A 117 -7.33 -8.98 -11.27
C TYR A 117 -7.01 -9.46 -12.71
N ASP A 118 -7.82 -9.06 -13.69
CA ASP A 118 -7.63 -9.39 -15.11
C ASP A 118 -6.34 -8.79 -15.68
N THR A 119 -5.87 -7.64 -15.17
CA THR A 119 -4.60 -7.04 -15.59
C THR A 119 -3.45 -8.02 -15.38
N PHE A 120 -3.43 -8.77 -14.28
CA PHE A 120 -2.35 -9.73 -13.99
C PHE A 120 -2.33 -10.93 -14.94
N GLN A 121 -3.46 -11.27 -15.59
CA GLN A 121 -3.49 -12.37 -16.56
C GLN A 121 -2.72 -12.06 -17.84
N THR A 122 -2.45 -10.78 -18.11
CA THR A 122 -1.66 -10.35 -19.27
C THR A 122 -0.15 -10.54 -19.10
N TYR A 123 0.31 -10.77 -17.86
CA TYR A 123 1.71 -11.00 -17.53
C TYR A 123 2.04 -12.48 -17.50
N GLY A 124 3.25 -12.84 -17.93
CA GLY A 124 3.80 -14.16 -17.60
C GLY A 124 4.12 -14.24 -16.10
N ARG A 125 4.03 -15.43 -15.50
CA ARG A 125 4.36 -15.65 -14.08
C ARG A 125 5.60 -16.54 -13.92
N ARG A 126 6.45 -16.15 -12.98
CA ARG A 126 7.51 -16.96 -12.39
C ARG A 126 7.23 -17.08 -10.90
N TYR A 127 7.52 -18.26 -10.36
CA TYR A 127 7.28 -18.57 -8.95
C TYR A 127 8.63 -18.70 -8.24
N PRO A 128 8.68 -18.38 -6.95
CA PRO A 128 9.88 -18.60 -6.16
C PRO A 128 10.09 -20.10 -5.95
N GLU A 129 11.34 -20.46 -5.66
CA GLU A 129 11.69 -21.78 -5.15
C GLU A 129 11.70 -21.75 -3.62
N GLN A 130 11.26 -22.85 -3.01
CA GLN A 130 11.29 -23.01 -1.57
C GLN A 130 12.69 -23.45 -1.13
N VAL A 131 13.37 -22.60 -0.36
CA VAL A 131 14.66 -22.89 0.27
C VAL A 131 14.50 -23.01 1.77
N PRO A 132 15.20 -23.95 2.44
CA PRO A 132 15.13 -24.05 3.88
C PRO A 132 15.77 -22.82 4.53
N LEU A 133 15.22 -22.41 5.68
CA LEU A 133 15.89 -21.45 6.56
C LEU A 133 17.24 -21.99 7.02
N SER A 134 18.19 -21.09 7.27
CA SER A 134 19.41 -21.48 7.98
C SER A 134 19.07 -21.91 9.41
N GLU A 135 19.97 -22.67 10.05
CA GLU A 135 19.77 -23.11 11.45
C GLU A 135 19.52 -21.93 12.41
N ALA A 136 20.19 -20.79 12.18
CA ALA A 136 20.00 -19.59 12.99
C ALA A 136 18.62 -18.95 12.78
N GLU A 137 18.15 -18.88 11.55
CA GLU A 137 16.82 -18.34 11.22
C GLU A 137 15.70 -19.26 11.69
N GLN A 138 15.91 -20.57 11.60
CA GLN A 138 14.96 -21.54 12.14
C GLN A 138 14.88 -21.44 13.67
N ALA A 139 16.01 -21.30 14.37
CA ALA A 139 16.02 -21.10 15.81
C ALA A 139 15.33 -19.79 16.23
N GLU A 140 15.50 -18.71 15.44
CA GLU A 140 14.79 -17.45 15.65
C GLU A 140 13.28 -17.63 15.44
N LEU A 141 12.87 -18.31 14.36
CA LEU A 141 11.46 -18.60 14.08
C LEU A 141 10.82 -19.42 15.22
N ASP A 142 11.50 -20.45 15.71
CA ASP A 142 11.03 -21.30 16.79
C ASP A 142 10.86 -20.51 18.09
N GLN A 143 11.80 -19.62 18.41
CA GLN A 143 11.73 -18.73 19.57
C GLN A 143 10.54 -17.77 19.46
N LEU A 144 10.39 -17.09 18.32
CA LEU A 144 9.31 -16.12 18.10
C LEU A 144 7.93 -16.78 18.14
N THR A 145 7.83 -18.01 17.60
CA THR A 145 6.57 -18.78 17.64
C THR A 145 6.21 -19.13 19.08
N ALA A 146 7.18 -19.56 19.89
CA ALA A 146 6.94 -19.85 21.31
C ALA A 146 6.53 -18.60 22.10
N GLU A 147 7.14 -17.45 21.81
CA GLU A 147 6.78 -16.18 22.44
C GLU A 147 5.38 -15.70 22.03
N TYR A 148 5.00 -15.90 20.76
CA TYR A 148 3.65 -15.65 20.28
C TYR A 148 2.63 -16.50 21.05
N ASP A 149 2.87 -17.81 21.15
CA ASP A 149 1.95 -18.75 21.82
C ASP A 149 1.79 -18.40 23.31
N GLU A 150 2.88 -18.06 24.01
CA GLU A 150 2.83 -17.62 25.41
C GLU A 150 2.02 -16.32 25.58
N LEU A 151 2.24 -15.34 24.71
CA LEU A 151 1.47 -14.09 24.74
C LEU A 151 -0.01 -14.32 24.43
N ALA A 152 -0.33 -15.20 23.47
CA ALA A 152 -1.70 -15.54 23.15
C ALA A 152 -2.43 -16.17 24.35
N GLU A 153 -1.77 -17.08 25.08
CA GLU A 153 -2.32 -17.67 26.31
C GLU A 153 -2.55 -16.62 27.41
N LEU A 154 -1.60 -15.68 27.58
CA LEU A 154 -1.75 -14.59 28.55
C LEU A 154 -2.91 -13.65 28.20
N ILE A 155 -3.12 -13.35 26.91
CA ILE A 155 -4.25 -12.54 26.45
C ILE A 155 -5.57 -13.25 26.75
N GLU A 156 -5.67 -14.54 26.44
CA GLU A 156 -6.87 -15.34 26.72
C GLU A 156 -7.17 -15.38 28.22
N ALA A 157 -6.13 -15.38 29.07
CA ALA A 157 -6.24 -15.33 30.51
C ALA A 157 -6.50 -13.91 31.08
N GLU A 158 -6.66 -12.88 30.24
CA GLU A 158 -6.71 -11.46 30.63
C GLU A 158 -5.53 -11.02 31.53
N ALA A 159 -4.38 -11.67 31.37
CA ALA A 159 -3.19 -11.52 32.21
C ALA A 159 -2.06 -10.73 31.52
N VAL A 160 -2.43 -9.78 30.66
CA VAL A 160 -1.49 -8.97 29.86
C VAL A 160 -1.47 -7.50 30.27
N ASP A 161 -0.38 -6.82 29.93
CA ASP A 161 -0.23 -5.38 30.08
C ASP A 161 -0.79 -4.59 28.87
N GLU A 162 -0.94 -3.28 29.06
CA GLU A 162 -1.21 -2.34 27.96
C GLU A 162 0.02 -2.31 27.03
N GLY A 163 -0.01 -3.15 25.99
CA GLY A 163 1.10 -3.28 25.03
C GLY A 163 1.22 -4.65 24.37
N ALA A 164 0.57 -5.69 24.93
CA ALA A 164 0.63 -7.04 24.38
C ALA A 164 0.19 -7.13 22.91
N ASP A 165 -0.84 -6.40 22.50
CA ASP A 165 -1.30 -6.38 21.10
C ASP A 165 -0.22 -5.86 20.14
N ALA A 166 0.46 -4.76 20.50
CA ALA A 166 1.53 -4.20 19.69
C ALA A 166 2.74 -5.15 19.61
N LYS A 167 3.03 -5.86 20.69
CA LYS A 167 4.09 -6.86 20.74
C LYS A 167 3.79 -8.08 19.86
N ILE A 168 2.54 -8.56 19.89
CA ILE A 168 2.09 -9.61 18.98
C ILE A 168 2.22 -9.18 17.52
N GLU A 169 1.82 -7.94 17.19
CA GLU A 169 1.95 -7.40 15.84
C GLU A 169 3.42 -7.36 15.38
N GLU A 170 4.36 -7.03 16.27
CA GLU A 170 5.79 -7.04 15.98
C GLU A 170 6.33 -8.47 15.75
N ILE A 171 5.93 -9.42 16.60
CA ILE A 171 6.31 -10.83 16.47
C ILE A 171 5.77 -11.43 15.16
N ASP A 172 4.50 -11.19 14.83
CA ASP A 172 3.88 -11.69 13.60
C ASP A 172 4.57 -11.13 12.34
N LYS A 173 4.91 -9.84 12.35
CA LYS A 173 5.73 -9.22 11.28
C LYS A 173 7.08 -9.90 11.14
N ARG A 174 7.73 -10.27 12.25
CA ARG A 174 9.06 -10.89 12.24
C ARG A 174 8.99 -12.35 11.78
N ILE A 175 7.99 -13.11 12.22
CA ILE A 175 7.71 -14.48 11.76
C ILE A 175 7.46 -14.48 10.26
N THR A 176 6.56 -13.60 9.79
CA THR A 176 6.26 -13.46 8.36
C THR A 176 7.52 -13.13 7.57
N ALA A 177 8.34 -12.19 8.05
CA ALA A 177 9.60 -11.83 7.39
C ALA A 177 10.63 -12.97 7.34
N LEU A 178 10.62 -13.91 8.30
CA LEU A 178 11.46 -15.11 8.23
C LEU A 178 10.88 -16.11 7.22
N GLN A 179 9.57 -16.35 7.25
CA GLN A 179 8.89 -17.26 6.32
C GLN A 179 9.04 -16.80 4.86
N ASP A 180 8.93 -15.50 4.59
CA ASP A 180 9.12 -14.94 3.24
C ASP A 180 10.54 -15.21 2.68
N ARG A 181 11.54 -15.46 3.54
CA ARG A 181 12.91 -15.77 3.10
C ARG A 181 13.06 -17.19 2.58
N THR A 182 12.08 -18.06 2.83
CA THR A 182 12.07 -19.39 2.21
C THR A 182 11.65 -19.32 0.75
N GLU A 183 11.03 -18.22 0.30
CA GLU A 183 10.63 -18.03 -1.09
C GLU A 183 11.67 -17.19 -1.85
N VAL A 184 12.60 -17.88 -2.51
CA VAL A 184 13.69 -17.22 -3.25
C VAL A 184 13.50 -17.34 -4.76
N TYR A 185 13.60 -16.21 -5.45
CA TYR A 185 13.62 -16.17 -6.91
C TYR A 185 15.03 -16.37 -7.44
N ALA A 186 15.16 -17.24 -8.46
CA ALA A 186 16.43 -17.42 -9.15
C ALA A 186 16.92 -16.09 -9.78
N PRO A 187 18.24 -15.80 -9.81
CA PRO A 187 18.77 -14.56 -10.36
C PRO A 187 18.30 -14.27 -11.79
N GLU A 188 18.20 -15.30 -12.63
CA GLU A 188 17.75 -15.20 -14.01
C GLU A 188 16.28 -14.77 -14.11
N VAL A 189 15.46 -15.08 -13.10
CA VAL A 189 14.07 -14.62 -13.01
C VAL A 189 14.03 -13.13 -12.71
N LEU A 190 14.86 -12.65 -11.77
CA LEU A 190 14.92 -11.22 -11.41
C LEU A 190 15.30 -10.34 -12.61
N GLU A 191 16.16 -10.84 -13.51
CA GLU A 191 16.61 -10.12 -14.71
C GLU A 191 15.53 -9.96 -15.81
N ILE A 192 14.50 -10.81 -15.81
CA ILE A 192 13.47 -10.84 -16.86
C ILE A 192 12.07 -10.44 -16.37
N SER A 193 11.85 -10.47 -15.06
CA SER A 193 10.56 -10.20 -14.44
C SER A 193 10.63 -9.02 -13.47
N GLY A 194 9.46 -8.55 -13.04
CA GLY A 194 9.32 -7.44 -12.14
C GLY A 194 8.21 -7.67 -11.12
N ALA A 195 7.88 -6.59 -10.43
CA ALA A 195 6.87 -6.59 -9.40
C ALA A 195 5.91 -5.41 -9.54
N ILE A 196 4.65 -5.63 -9.17
CA ILE A 196 3.65 -4.57 -9.03
C ILE A 196 3.32 -4.38 -7.56
N VAL A 197 3.42 -3.13 -7.10
CA VAL A 197 2.94 -2.70 -5.78
C VAL A 197 1.54 -2.16 -5.95
N THR A 198 0.56 -2.77 -5.27
CA THR A 198 -0.85 -2.40 -5.34
C THR A 198 -1.47 -2.26 -3.96
N LEU A 199 -2.68 -1.67 -3.89
CA LEU A 199 -3.47 -1.58 -2.67
C LEU A 199 -4.70 -2.47 -2.76
N THR A 200 -4.93 -3.26 -1.70
CA THR A 200 -6.18 -4.00 -1.55
C THR A 200 -7.35 -3.04 -1.33
N ASN A 201 -8.58 -3.54 -1.48
CA ASN A 201 -9.77 -2.76 -1.14
C ASN A 201 -9.85 -2.41 0.36
N TYR A 202 -9.04 -3.05 1.20
CA TYR A 202 -8.97 -2.80 2.64
C TYR A 202 -7.87 -1.79 3.01
N GLY A 203 -7.01 -1.39 2.07
CA GLY A 203 -5.92 -0.43 2.30
C GLY A 203 -4.57 -1.08 2.62
N ASP A 204 -4.47 -2.39 2.48
CA ASP A 204 -3.20 -3.10 2.68
C ASP A 204 -2.35 -3.05 1.40
N VAL A 205 -1.03 -3.00 1.57
CA VAL A 205 -0.11 -3.12 0.44
C VAL A 205 -0.01 -4.59 0.05
N ARG A 206 -0.21 -4.84 -1.23
CA ARG A 206 0.03 -6.15 -1.85
C ARG A 206 1.11 -6.01 -2.91
N ILE A 207 2.06 -6.93 -2.90
CA ILE A 207 3.17 -6.94 -3.86
C ILE A 207 3.05 -8.21 -4.70
N GLU A 208 2.79 -8.05 -5.99
CA GLU A 208 2.76 -9.15 -6.96
C GLU A 208 4.13 -9.26 -7.61
N ARG A 209 4.92 -10.28 -7.21
CA ARG A 209 6.27 -10.55 -7.70
C ARG A 209 6.26 -11.55 -8.88
N GLY A 210 7.39 -11.64 -9.60
CA GLY A 210 7.57 -12.65 -10.65
C GLY A 210 6.81 -12.37 -11.95
N LEU A 211 6.47 -11.11 -12.23
CA LEU A 211 5.68 -10.71 -13.40
C LEU A 211 6.57 -10.45 -14.62
N VAL A 212 6.38 -11.20 -15.69
CA VAL A 212 7.07 -11.02 -16.97
C VAL A 212 6.18 -10.19 -17.89
N LEU A 213 6.69 -9.05 -18.37
CA LEU A 213 5.96 -8.18 -19.29
C LEU A 213 5.55 -8.95 -20.56
N PRO A 214 4.33 -8.75 -21.08
CA PRO A 214 3.92 -9.31 -22.35
C PRO A 214 4.81 -8.77 -23.48
N ARG A 215 4.97 -9.57 -24.54
CA ARG A 215 5.69 -9.14 -25.75
C ARG A 215 4.98 -7.92 -26.36
N GLY A 216 5.62 -6.75 -26.29
CA GLY A 216 5.12 -5.50 -26.86
C GLY A 216 4.64 -4.43 -25.88
N TRP A 217 4.93 -4.56 -24.57
CA TRP A 217 4.65 -3.50 -23.59
C TRP A 217 5.42 -2.20 -23.92
N PRO A 218 4.74 -1.05 -24.10
CA PRO A 218 5.42 0.24 -24.26
C PRO A 218 5.92 0.69 -22.89
N GLY A 219 7.24 0.87 -22.77
CA GLY A 219 7.87 1.45 -21.58
C GLY A 219 7.62 2.95 -21.43
#